data_AF-A0A2M7XTG3-F1
#
_entry.id   AF-A0A2M7XTG3-F1
#
_cell.length_a   1.000
_cell.length_b   1.000
_cell.length_c   1.000
_cell.angle_alpha   90.00
_cell.angle_beta   90.00
_cell.angle_gamma   90.00
#
_symmetry.space_group_name_H-M   'P 1'
#
loop_
_entity.id
_entity.type
_entity.pdbx_description
1 polymer ?
#
loop_
_entity_poly.entity_id
_entity_poly.type
_entity_poly.pdbx_seq_one_letter_code
_entity_poly.pdbx_strand_id
1 'polypeptide(L)'
;MMKKLFIIGFTCVSFLTVARAAEPTLKYPNRMGKAVASDPLLNRARGYMSKGELQFATHNYGSFIEFEDYSSPSGLYKGFQYISDVSLILGAPGRKPDGTPYPWAMRPRYDLEEKRFVPNEQVYWGQTVTESWFDRVTDKKQVDWESSEGARGTLHSGEVAAGEIYGGLYTDTGDPYPLLASSDIPLTWPILLNDETGQEERTWPGDWAVVTDQNSPEYGKPIPGRHIGDQDIYMEFDDRLANRDEDKTQGYPLGLRVKVNAHSYGRSYAEDIAFFTVEVINESWRGFPLDTSGDGEINVVMLPIMEGPDSVRYEFKSRGYRGIPDKGGFDYTELFGGFYFDVDSYSRKADGSYAGRTNDDDMMAFDTTYDMGFIWDWDDNSSGAHNLAYSAVKLLDTPPAPYDLDLDGDGIYDIHQGEPLGLTDWHWFDWYKRPGVVKAETNTSGSCGSDFAGDAGCPGAVDKEAIMYALMAGDTSYLRQAFYGWDWRD
;
A
#
# COMPACT_ATOMS: atom_id res chain seq x y z
N MET A 1 26.36 56.27 47.45
CA MET A 1 25.60 55.01 47.59
C MET A 1 25.39 54.42 46.20
N MET A 2 26.30 53.54 45.79
CA MET A 2 26.21 52.78 44.54
C MET A 2 25.14 51.70 44.69
N LYS A 3 24.12 51.69 43.83
CA LYS A 3 23.24 50.53 43.65
C LYS A 3 23.61 49.86 42.32
N LYS A 4 24.18 48.67 42.45
CA LYS A 4 24.54 47.76 41.37
C LYS A 4 23.26 47.32 40.65
N LEU A 5 23.22 47.52 39.34
CA LEU A 5 22.24 46.91 38.44
C LEU A 5 22.76 45.51 38.09
N PHE A 6 22.05 44.47 38.52
CA PHE A 6 22.32 43.09 38.09
C PHE A 6 21.68 42.89 36.72
N ILE A 7 22.51 42.83 35.68
CA ILE A 7 22.10 42.38 34.35
C ILE A 7 22.25 40.86 34.36
N ILE A 8 21.12 40.15 34.39
CA ILE A 8 21.08 38.72 34.08
C ILE A 8 20.90 38.63 32.56
N GLY A 9 22.01 38.46 31.85
CA GLY A 9 21.98 38.12 30.43
C GLY A 9 21.51 36.69 30.27
N PHE A 10 20.29 36.50 29.78
CA PHE A 10 19.87 35.23 29.19
C PHE A 10 20.47 35.16 27.79
N THR A 11 21.66 34.57 27.69
CA THR A 11 22.19 34.12 26.40
C THR A 11 21.33 32.95 25.97
N CYS A 12 20.37 33.20 25.07
CA CYS A 12 19.66 32.15 24.37
C CYS A 12 20.67 31.49 23.42
N VAL A 13 21.38 30.48 23.92
CA VAL A 13 22.11 29.54 23.07
C VAL A 13 21.04 28.69 22.41
N SER A 14 20.61 29.11 21.22
CA SER A 14 19.87 28.27 20.30
C SER A 14 20.76 27.07 19.96
N PHE A 15 20.63 25.99 20.71
CA PHE A 15 21.03 24.67 20.26
C PHE A 15 20.12 24.30 19.10
N LEU A 16 20.52 24.66 17.88
CA LEU A 16 20.16 23.93 16.68
C LEU A 16 20.87 22.56 16.76
N THR A 17 20.41 21.71 17.66
CA THR A 17 20.53 20.27 17.48
C THR A 17 19.27 19.85 16.73
N VAL A 18 19.30 20.01 15.41
CA VAL A 18 18.62 19.05 14.55
C VAL A 18 19.42 17.76 14.71
N ALA A 19 19.19 17.06 15.82
CA ALA A 19 19.46 15.64 15.85
C ALA A 19 18.40 15.04 14.93
N ARG A 20 18.68 15.03 13.62
CA ARG A 20 18.18 13.95 12.79
C ARG A 20 18.71 12.71 13.49
N ALA A 21 17.84 12.03 14.23
CA ALA A 21 18.11 10.65 14.57
C ALA A 21 18.47 10.00 13.24
N ALA A 22 19.72 9.56 13.12
CA ALA A 22 20.10 8.78 11.96
C ALA A 22 19.05 7.67 11.85
N GLU A 23 18.43 7.59 10.68
CA GLU A 23 17.47 6.54 10.36
C GLU A 23 18.00 5.22 10.91
N PRO A 24 17.16 4.40 11.56
CA PRO A 24 17.57 3.05 11.92
C PRO A 24 17.92 2.33 10.62
N THR A 25 19.21 2.35 10.27
CA THR A 25 19.74 1.66 9.11
C THR A 25 19.32 0.21 9.25
N LEU A 26 18.37 -0.23 8.42
CA LEU A 26 18.03 -1.63 8.24
C LEU A 26 19.33 -2.33 7.86
N LYS A 27 19.96 -3.00 8.84
CA LYS A 27 21.22 -3.70 8.63
C LYS A 27 20.90 -5.03 7.99
N TYR A 28 20.92 -5.06 6.67
CA TYR A 28 20.78 -6.27 5.90
C TYR A 28 22.02 -7.17 6.10
N PRO A 29 21.86 -8.41 6.57
CA PRO A 29 22.99 -9.31 6.75
C PRO A 29 23.51 -9.82 5.39
N ASN A 30 24.83 -9.99 5.29
CA ASN A 30 25.53 -10.47 4.07
C ASN A 30 25.31 -11.97 3.76
N ARG A 31 24.63 -12.72 4.64
CA ARG A 31 24.26 -14.14 4.44
C ARG A 31 22.88 -14.41 5.04
N MET A 32 21.99 -15.03 4.26
CA MET A 32 20.64 -15.36 4.70
C MET A 32 20.65 -16.50 5.73
N GLY A 33 20.33 -16.15 6.99
CA GLY A 33 19.80 -17.12 7.95
C GLY A 33 18.30 -17.31 7.72
N LYS A 34 17.75 -18.48 8.08
CA LYS A 34 16.31 -18.78 7.96
C LYS A 34 15.40 -17.73 8.61
N ALA A 35 15.86 -17.09 9.69
CA ALA A 35 15.12 -16.04 10.40
C ALA A 35 14.96 -14.74 9.57
N VAL A 36 15.90 -14.44 8.66
CA VAL A 36 15.86 -13.25 7.80
C VAL A 36 14.88 -13.46 6.65
N ALA A 37 14.79 -14.67 6.11
CA ALA A 37 13.83 -15.00 5.06
C ALA A 37 12.38 -14.90 5.54
N SER A 38 12.13 -15.17 6.83
CA SER A 38 10.78 -15.14 7.42
C SER A 38 10.34 -13.78 7.97
N ASP A 39 11.22 -12.79 8.07
CA ASP A 39 10.90 -11.45 8.58
C ASP A 39 10.53 -10.53 7.41
N PRO A 40 9.26 -10.15 7.24
CA PRO A 40 8.84 -9.41 6.06
C PRO A 40 9.50 -8.03 5.93
N LEU A 41 9.83 -7.36 7.05
CA LEU A 41 10.54 -6.07 7.02
C LEU A 41 11.94 -6.20 6.39
N LEU A 42 12.62 -7.33 6.64
CA LEU A 42 13.93 -7.63 6.06
C LEU A 42 13.85 -8.10 4.59
N ASN A 43 12.64 -8.37 4.09
CA ASN A 43 12.36 -8.70 2.69
C ASN A 43 11.92 -7.47 1.87
N ARG A 44 11.71 -6.31 2.52
CA ARG A 44 11.39 -5.08 1.80
C ARG A 44 12.54 -4.65 0.89
N ALA A 45 12.16 -4.11 -0.27
CA ALA A 45 13.05 -3.65 -1.32
C ALA A 45 12.37 -2.51 -2.10
N ARG A 46 13.19 -1.66 -2.72
CA ARG A 46 12.76 -0.45 -3.43
C ARG A 46 13.12 -0.55 -4.90
N GLY A 47 12.23 -0.11 -5.77
CA GLY A 47 12.47 0.05 -7.20
C GLY A 47 12.51 1.53 -7.55
N TYR A 48 13.21 1.89 -8.63
CA TYR A 48 13.22 3.25 -9.16
C TYR A 48 12.84 3.23 -10.64
N MET A 49 11.68 3.79 -10.94
CA MET A 49 11.23 4.02 -12.31
C MET A 49 11.86 5.31 -12.80
N SER A 50 12.79 5.17 -13.73
CA SER A 50 13.68 6.26 -14.17
C SER A 50 13.73 6.46 -15.68
N LYS A 51 13.05 5.60 -16.47
CA LYS A 51 12.84 5.85 -17.90
C LYS A 51 11.62 6.74 -18.08
N GLY A 52 11.71 7.67 -19.03
CA GLY A 52 10.69 8.70 -19.24
C GLY A 52 10.95 9.98 -18.43
N GLU A 53 10.01 10.90 -18.53
CA GLU A 53 9.98 12.18 -17.80
C GLU A 53 9.35 12.06 -16.41
N LEU A 54 8.40 11.14 -16.19
CA LEU A 54 7.84 10.85 -14.87
C LEU A 54 8.70 9.81 -14.15
N GLN A 55 9.24 10.17 -12.99
CA GLN A 55 10.18 9.35 -12.22
C GLN A 55 9.73 9.20 -10.77
N PHE A 56 9.85 8.01 -10.21
CA PHE A 56 9.40 7.72 -8.84
C PHE A 56 10.07 6.46 -8.28
N ALA A 57 10.07 6.33 -6.96
CA ALA A 57 10.35 5.06 -6.30
C ALA A 57 9.06 4.27 -6.04
N THR A 58 9.20 2.95 -6.01
CA THR A 58 8.12 2.00 -5.73
C THR A 58 8.57 0.94 -4.73
N HIS A 59 7.65 0.36 -3.96
CA HIS A 59 7.99 -0.52 -2.86
C HIS A 59 7.11 -1.77 -2.79
N ASN A 60 7.68 -2.87 -2.32
CA ASN A 60 6.97 -4.15 -2.17
C ASN A 60 6.21 -4.26 -0.83
N TYR A 61 5.50 -3.20 -0.42
CA TYR A 61 4.62 -3.22 0.76
C TYR A 61 3.34 -2.40 0.51
N GLY A 62 2.85 -2.39 -0.72
CA GLY A 62 1.54 -1.84 -1.10
C GLY A 62 1.50 -0.36 -1.50
N SER A 63 2.59 0.40 -1.29
CA SER A 63 2.75 1.75 -1.84
C SER A 63 3.53 1.71 -3.16
N PHE A 64 2.92 2.27 -4.20
CA PHE A 64 3.47 2.29 -5.57
C PHE A 64 4.31 3.55 -5.81
N ILE A 65 3.94 4.66 -5.17
CA ILE A 65 4.66 5.94 -5.12
C ILE A 65 4.48 6.48 -3.70
N GLU A 66 5.56 6.94 -3.06
CA GLU A 66 5.52 7.38 -1.65
C GLU A 66 6.36 8.62 -1.38
N PHE A 67 5.76 9.62 -0.74
CA PHE A 67 6.40 10.91 -0.42
C PHE A 67 7.24 10.93 0.86
N GLU A 68 6.90 10.08 1.82
CA GLU A 68 7.59 10.00 3.11
C GLU A 68 8.95 9.29 3.00
N ASP A 69 9.23 8.69 1.85
CA ASP A 69 10.57 8.27 1.49
C ASP A 69 11.42 9.49 1.11
N TYR A 70 11.94 10.18 2.15
CA TYR A 70 12.79 11.37 2.01
C TYR A 70 14.06 11.17 1.17
N SER A 71 14.34 9.91 0.82
CA SER A 71 15.48 9.48 0.02
C SER A 71 15.10 9.06 -1.40
N SER A 72 13.89 9.39 -1.86
CA SER A 72 13.38 8.96 -3.17
C SER A 72 12.50 10.01 -3.86
N PRO A 73 12.40 9.99 -5.21
CA PRO A 73 11.44 10.79 -5.95
C PRO A 73 10.01 10.28 -5.75
N SER A 74 9.07 11.20 -5.57
CA SER A 74 7.62 10.96 -5.45
C SER A 74 6.88 11.67 -6.58
N GLY A 75 6.61 10.97 -7.68
CA GLY A 75 6.03 11.55 -8.89
C GLY A 75 6.80 12.77 -9.41
N LEU A 76 8.13 12.62 -9.57
CA LEU A 76 9.01 13.65 -10.10
C LEU A 76 8.77 13.84 -11.60
N TYR A 77 8.30 15.01 -11.99
CA TYR A 77 8.09 15.40 -13.37
C TYR A 77 8.59 16.83 -13.61
N LYS A 78 9.38 17.05 -14.67
CA LYS A 78 9.92 18.37 -15.05
C LYS A 78 10.56 19.16 -13.90
N GLY A 79 11.20 18.46 -12.98
CA GLY A 79 11.93 19.07 -11.87
C GLY A 79 11.11 19.30 -10.59
N PHE A 80 9.85 18.85 -10.57
CA PHE A 80 8.91 19.03 -9.48
C PHE A 80 8.30 17.69 -9.06
N GLN A 81 8.06 17.49 -7.77
CA GLN A 81 7.35 16.33 -7.25
C GLN A 81 5.87 16.67 -7.08
N TYR A 82 4.98 15.80 -7.56
CA TYR A 82 3.54 16.03 -7.60
C TYR A 82 2.74 14.97 -6.84
N ILE A 83 3.06 13.70 -7.06
CA ILE A 83 2.27 12.60 -6.52
C ILE A 83 2.83 12.23 -5.16
N SER A 84 2.06 12.49 -4.11
CA SER A 84 2.45 12.24 -2.72
C SER A 84 2.31 10.76 -2.37
N ASP A 85 1.21 10.12 -2.78
CA ASP A 85 1.05 8.70 -2.56
C ASP A 85 0.14 8.05 -3.62
N VAL A 86 0.51 6.84 -4.02
CA VAL A 86 -0.36 5.90 -4.73
C VAL A 86 -0.28 4.58 -4.00
N SER A 87 -1.35 4.16 -3.33
CA SER A 87 -1.36 2.89 -2.58
C SER A 87 -2.60 2.07 -2.88
N LEU A 88 -2.43 0.76 -3.04
CA LEU A 88 -3.53 -0.17 -3.26
C LEU A 88 -4.36 -0.33 -1.98
N ILE A 89 -5.67 -0.25 -2.11
CA ILE A 89 -6.61 -0.55 -1.03
C ILE A 89 -7.59 -1.64 -1.46
N LEU A 90 -7.81 -2.64 -0.61
CA LEU A 90 -8.80 -3.71 -0.83
C LEU A 90 -9.65 -3.90 0.42
N GLY A 91 -10.97 -3.96 0.26
CA GLY A 91 -11.93 -4.03 1.35
C GLY A 91 -12.91 -5.19 1.19
N ALA A 92 -13.19 -5.89 2.29
CA ALA A 92 -14.19 -6.94 2.37
C ALA A 92 -15.31 -6.60 3.38
N PRO A 93 -16.58 -6.92 3.07
CA PRO A 93 -17.69 -6.59 3.94
C PRO A 93 -17.75 -7.46 5.18
N GLY A 94 -18.31 -6.94 6.25
CA GLY A 94 -18.55 -7.69 7.49
C GLY A 94 -19.87 -8.45 7.46
N ARG A 95 -20.93 -7.83 6.93
CA ARG A 95 -22.30 -8.38 6.88
C ARG A 95 -22.88 -8.30 5.49
N LYS A 96 -23.76 -9.25 5.21
CA LYS A 96 -24.66 -9.23 4.07
C LYS A 96 -25.78 -8.19 4.26
N PRO A 97 -26.51 -7.85 3.18
CA PRO A 97 -27.68 -6.96 3.27
C PRO A 97 -28.76 -7.43 4.26
N ASP A 98 -28.88 -8.73 4.52
CA ASP A 98 -29.82 -9.29 5.50
C ASP A 98 -29.34 -9.22 6.97
N GLY A 99 -28.15 -8.66 7.19
CA GLY A 99 -27.52 -8.50 8.50
C GLY A 99 -26.76 -9.74 8.99
N THR A 100 -26.75 -10.85 8.26
CA THR A 100 -25.95 -12.02 8.64
C THR A 100 -24.45 -11.77 8.38
N PRO A 101 -23.54 -12.20 9.29
CA PRO A 101 -22.11 -12.08 9.07
C PRO A 101 -21.63 -12.88 7.86
N TYR A 102 -20.67 -12.36 7.12
CA TYR A 102 -19.90 -13.16 6.18
C TYR A 102 -18.95 -14.11 6.94
N PRO A 103 -18.64 -15.29 6.38
CA PRO A 103 -17.72 -16.25 7.02
C PRO A 103 -16.34 -15.68 7.33
N TRP A 104 -15.78 -14.81 6.48
CA TRP A 104 -14.46 -14.20 6.70
C TRP A 104 -14.43 -13.14 7.80
N ALA A 105 -15.59 -12.57 8.14
CA ALA A 105 -15.75 -11.59 9.22
C ALA A 105 -15.89 -12.25 10.60
N MET A 106 -15.96 -13.59 10.66
CA MET A 106 -15.92 -14.36 11.89
C MET A 106 -14.47 -14.82 12.15
N ARG A 107 -13.91 -14.43 13.28
CA ARG A 107 -12.52 -14.76 13.66
C ARG A 107 -12.44 -15.22 15.11
N PRO A 108 -11.39 -15.97 15.49
CA PRO A 108 -11.11 -16.27 16.89
C PRO A 108 -11.02 -14.98 17.70
N ARG A 109 -11.63 -14.96 18.88
CA ARG A 109 -11.49 -13.86 19.84
C ARG A 109 -10.02 -13.68 20.19
N TYR A 110 -9.54 -12.45 20.18
CA TYR A 110 -8.26 -12.08 20.77
C TYR A 110 -8.45 -11.76 22.26
N ASP A 111 -7.65 -12.39 23.11
CA ASP A 111 -7.63 -12.13 24.54
C ASP A 111 -6.59 -11.05 24.86
N LEU A 112 -7.04 -9.87 25.29
CA LEU A 112 -6.14 -8.72 25.54
C LEU A 112 -5.24 -8.94 26.77
N GLU A 113 -5.69 -9.71 27.77
CA GLU A 113 -4.92 -9.95 28.99
C GLU A 113 -3.83 -11.00 28.74
N GLU A 114 -4.21 -12.11 28.10
CA GLU A 114 -3.31 -13.22 27.77
C GLU A 114 -2.56 -13.02 26.45
N LYS A 115 -2.88 -11.95 25.70
CA LYS A 115 -2.28 -11.57 24.41
C LYS A 115 -2.26 -12.69 23.37
N ARG A 116 -3.35 -13.47 23.30
CA ARG A 116 -3.44 -14.68 22.48
C ARG A 116 -4.79 -14.81 21.81
N PHE A 117 -4.82 -15.46 20.66
CA PHE A 117 -6.08 -15.89 20.06
C PHE A 117 -6.67 -17.09 20.82
N VAL A 118 -8.00 -17.14 20.87
CA VAL A 118 -8.78 -18.24 21.48
C VAL A 118 -9.51 -19.00 20.35
N PRO A 119 -8.89 -20.05 19.77
CA PRO A 119 -9.39 -20.76 18.58
C PRO A 119 -10.86 -21.22 18.62
N ASN A 120 -11.33 -21.62 19.81
CA ASN A 120 -12.65 -22.21 20.00
C ASN A 120 -13.77 -21.17 20.22
N GLU A 121 -13.45 -19.87 20.21
CA GLU A 121 -14.39 -18.79 20.43
C GLU A 121 -14.41 -17.86 19.21
N GLN A 122 -15.36 -18.07 18.31
CA GLN A 122 -15.54 -17.21 17.15
C GLN A 122 -16.38 -15.99 17.53
N VAL A 123 -15.90 -14.81 17.14
CA VAL A 123 -16.59 -13.53 17.32
C VAL A 123 -16.65 -12.78 16.00
N TYR A 124 -17.60 -11.86 15.88
CA TYR A 124 -17.74 -11.00 14.72
C TYR A 124 -16.74 -9.85 14.81
N TRP A 125 -15.86 -9.72 13.81
CA TRP A 125 -14.82 -8.68 13.74
C TRP A 125 -15.23 -7.48 12.89
N GLY A 126 -16.21 -7.63 12.00
CA GLY A 126 -16.63 -6.54 11.11
C GLY A 126 -16.08 -6.64 9.69
N GLN A 127 -16.26 -5.56 8.94
CA GLN A 127 -15.58 -5.27 7.69
C GLN A 127 -14.06 -5.19 7.93
N THR A 128 -13.27 -5.33 6.88
CA THR A 128 -11.83 -5.00 6.93
C THR A 128 -11.36 -4.40 5.62
N VAL A 129 -10.36 -3.53 5.69
CA VAL A 129 -9.66 -2.91 4.57
C VAL A 129 -8.16 -3.05 4.80
N THR A 130 -7.44 -3.50 3.77
CA THR A 130 -5.98 -3.61 3.77
C THR A 130 -5.38 -2.41 3.02
N GLU A 131 -4.45 -1.70 3.67
CA GLU A 131 -3.85 -0.46 3.16
C GLU A 131 -2.37 -0.24 3.61
N SER A 132 -1.71 0.77 3.03
CA SER A 132 -0.30 1.11 3.31
C SER A 132 -0.01 2.60 3.58
N TRP A 133 -1.03 3.44 3.66
CA TRP A 133 -0.88 4.88 3.69
C TRP A 133 -1.10 5.51 5.07
N PHE A 134 -2.00 4.96 5.89
CA PHE A 134 -2.35 5.60 7.16
C PHE A 134 -1.43 5.22 8.31
N ASP A 135 -0.50 4.28 8.13
CA ASP A 135 0.60 4.07 9.06
C ASP A 135 1.62 5.22 8.99
N ARG A 136 1.90 5.83 10.14
CA ARG A 136 2.85 6.92 10.32
C ARG A 136 4.01 6.54 11.24
N VAL A 137 4.06 5.29 11.66
CA VAL A 137 5.20 4.77 12.40
C VAL A 137 6.45 4.77 11.53
N THR A 138 7.60 5.02 12.15
CA THR A 138 8.91 4.95 11.47
C THR A 138 9.05 3.66 10.67
N ASP A 139 9.51 3.82 9.43
CA ASP A 139 9.67 2.76 8.42
C ASP A 139 8.35 2.09 8.00
N LYS A 140 7.20 2.71 8.26
CA LYS A 140 5.86 2.18 7.95
C LYS A 140 5.72 0.72 8.34
N LYS A 141 6.17 0.38 9.55
CA LYS A 141 6.31 -1.02 9.95
C LYS A 141 4.98 -1.70 10.28
N GLN A 142 3.87 -0.96 10.38
CA GLN A 142 2.54 -1.43 10.78
C GLN A 142 1.49 -1.36 9.66
N VAL A 143 1.88 -1.05 8.42
CA VAL A 143 1.02 -1.22 7.23
C VAL A 143 0.48 -2.65 7.14
N ASP A 144 -0.68 -2.78 6.49
CA ASP A 144 -1.34 -4.08 6.34
C ASP A 144 -0.71 -4.89 5.20
N TRP A 145 -0.39 -4.22 4.09
CA TRP A 145 0.37 -4.81 2.99
C TRP A 145 1.85 -4.91 3.34
N GLU A 146 2.41 -6.08 3.15
CA GLU A 146 3.79 -6.33 3.52
C GLU A 146 4.49 -7.21 2.48
N SER A 147 5.82 -7.06 2.37
CA SER A 147 6.63 -7.87 1.46
C SER A 147 6.42 -9.37 1.69
N SER A 148 6.24 -10.11 0.60
CA SER A 148 6.06 -11.55 0.69
C SER A 148 7.27 -12.25 1.33
N GLU A 149 7.00 -13.27 2.16
CA GLU A 149 8.07 -14.07 2.81
C GLU A 149 9.10 -14.56 1.81
N GLY A 150 10.37 -14.34 2.11
CA GLY A 150 11.47 -14.81 1.27
C GLY A 150 11.56 -14.10 -0.08
N ALA A 151 10.85 -12.98 -0.29
CA ALA A 151 11.02 -12.16 -1.50
C ALA A 151 12.50 -11.81 -1.74
N ARG A 152 13.26 -11.57 -0.67
CA ARG A 152 14.72 -11.50 -0.76
C ARG A 152 15.31 -12.87 -1.06
N GLY A 153 15.90 -12.99 -2.25
CA GLY A 153 16.47 -14.21 -2.81
C GLY A 153 15.55 -14.94 -3.77
N THR A 154 14.23 -14.71 -3.73
CA THR A 154 13.28 -15.38 -4.64
C THR A 154 12.62 -14.43 -5.65
N LEU A 155 12.47 -13.15 -5.31
CA LEU A 155 11.89 -12.09 -6.16
C LEU A 155 12.89 -10.96 -6.45
N HIS A 156 13.91 -10.79 -5.61
CA HIS A 156 15.05 -9.91 -5.87
C HIS A 156 16.32 -10.54 -5.29
N SER A 157 17.49 -10.17 -5.79
CA SER A 157 18.76 -10.76 -5.33
C SER A 157 19.11 -10.36 -3.90
N GLY A 158 18.75 -9.13 -3.52
CA GLY A 158 19.23 -8.50 -2.30
C GLY A 158 20.74 -8.26 -2.25
N GLU A 159 21.42 -8.36 -3.39
CA GLU A 159 22.87 -8.14 -3.56
C GLU A 159 23.21 -6.71 -3.96
N VAL A 160 22.24 -5.97 -4.48
CA VAL A 160 22.40 -4.59 -4.96
C VAL A 160 21.57 -3.68 -4.09
N ALA A 161 22.19 -2.62 -3.58
CA ALA A 161 21.51 -1.62 -2.76
C ALA A 161 21.18 -0.36 -3.57
N ALA A 162 20.16 0.38 -3.13
CA ALA A 162 19.70 1.61 -3.74
C ALA A 162 20.81 2.65 -3.85
N GLY A 163 21.61 2.85 -2.80
CA GLY A 163 22.71 3.80 -2.79
C GLY A 163 23.84 3.47 -3.78
N GLU A 164 24.00 2.21 -4.18
CA GLU A 164 25.05 1.79 -5.12
C GLU A 164 24.74 2.22 -6.56
N ILE A 165 23.46 2.23 -6.93
CA ILE A 165 23.02 2.56 -8.30
C ILE A 165 22.48 3.99 -8.38
N TYR A 166 21.67 4.40 -7.41
CA TYR A 166 20.92 5.66 -7.42
C TYR A 166 21.43 6.68 -6.40
N GLY A 167 22.53 6.37 -5.71
CA GLY A 167 23.19 7.26 -4.77
C GLY A 167 23.67 8.56 -5.41
N GLY A 168 23.29 9.69 -4.83
CA GLY A 168 23.58 11.02 -5.36
C GLY A 168 22.70 11.44 -6.55
N LEU A 169 21.79 10.58 -6.99
CA LEU A 169 20.77 10.90 -7.99
C LEU A 169 19.38 11.02 -7.34
N TYR A 170 18.94 9.94 -6.69
CA TYR A 170 17.63 9.86 -6.04
C TYR A 170 17.73 9.67 -4.54
N THR A 171 18.73 8.90 -4.09
CA THR A 171 18.96 8.55 -2.68
C THR A 171 20.38 8.89 -2.24
N ASP A 172 20.68 8.68 -0.96
CA ASP A 172 22.02 8.77 -0.41
C ASP A 172 22.93 7.65 -0.94
N THR A 173 24.22 7.94 -1.16
CA THR A 173 25.21 6.95 -1.63
C THR A 173 25.46 5.80 -0.66
N GLY A 174 25.03 5.93 0.59
CA GLY A 174 25.11 4.90 1.62
C GLY A 174 23.79 4.17 1.90
N ASP A 175 22.73 4.42 1.11
CA ASP A 175 21.43 3.81 1.30
C ASP A 175 21.50 2.28 1.13
N PRO A 176 21.25 1.50 2.21
CA PRO A 176 21.40 0.06 2.21
C PRO A 176 20.18 -0.69 1.67
N TYR A 177 19.10 0.00 1.27
CA TYR A 177 17.86 -0.65 0.86
C TYR A 177 18.07 -1.52 -0.38
N PRO A 178 17.72 -2.82 -0.36
CA PRO A 178 17.82 -3.68 -1.53
C PRO A 178 17.00 -3.16 -2.70
N LEU A 179 17.50 -3.37 -3.91
CA LEU A 179 16.74 -3.09 -5.12
C LEU A 179 15.79 -4.23 -5.47
N LEU A 180 14.55 -3.88 -5.84
CA LEU A 180 13.62 -4.77 -6.54
C LEU A 180 14.22 -5.22 -7.87
N ALA A 181 13.75 -6.35 -8.40
CA ALA A 181 14.16 -6.82 -9.71
C ALA A 181 13.75 -5.79 -10.79
N SER A 182 14.77 -5.18 -11.42
CA SER A 182 14.62 -4.22 -12.52
C SER A 182 15.13 -4.84 -13.82
N SER A 183 14.36 -4.73 -14.90
CA SER A 183 14.69 -5.37 -16.18
C SER A 183 16.02 -4.91 -16.78
N ASP A 184 16.41 -3.66 -16.53
CA ASP A 184 17.65 -3.05 -17.00
C ASP A 184 18.85 -3.25 -16.05
N ILE A 185 18.63 -3.89 -14.90
CA ILE A 185 19.69 -4.21 -13.92
C ILE A 185 19.62 -5.70 -13.57
N PRO A 186 20.08 -6.62 -14.44
CA PRO A 186 19.99 -8.06 -14.19
C PRO A 186 20.61 -8.53 -12.87
N LEU A 187 21.55 -7.77 -12.27
CA LEU A 187 22.12 -8.07 -10.96
C LEU A 187 21.10 -8.02 -9.80
N THR A 188 19.98 -7.32 -10.00
CA THR A 188 18.85 -7.29 -9.05
C THR A 188 17.97 -8.53 -9.12
N TRP A 189 18.11 -9.36 -10.17
CA TRP A 189 17.28 -10.55 -10.34
C TRP A 189 17.70 -11.66 -9.37
N PRO A 190 16.74 -12.41 -8.80
CA PRO A 190 17.02 -13.54 -7.94
C PRO A 190 17.83 -14.61 -8.68
N ILE A 191 18.63 -15.36 -7.92
CA ILE A 191 19.36 -16.52 -8.42
C ILE A 191 18.54 -17.75 -8.06
N LEU A 192 17.99 -18.42 -9.07
CA LEU A 192 17.14 -19.59 -8.92
C LEU A 192 17.79 -20.81 -9.59
N LEU A 193 17.46 -22.00 -9.09
CA LEU A 193 17.87 -23.24 -9.75
C LEU A 193 17.04 -23.40 -11.03
N ASN A 194 17.72 -23.47 -12.17
CA ASN A 194 17.11 -23.81 -13.44
C ASN A 194 16.91 -25.34 -13.50
N ASP A 195 15.66 -25.79 -13.57
CA ASP A 195 15.32 -27.22 -13.57
C ASP A 195 15.83 -27.97 -14.81
N GLU A 196 16.06 -27.27 -15.93
CA GLU A 196 16.54 -27.88 -17.18
C GLU A 196 18.06 -28.05 -17.18
N THR A 197 18.79 -27.03 -16.71
CA THR A 197 20.27 -27.03 -16.71
C THR A 197 20.85 -27.58 -15.42
N GLY A 198 20.08 -27.58 -14.34
CA GLY A 198 20.53 -27.89 -12.98
C GLY A 198 21.51 -26.85 -12.41
N GLN A 199 21.57 -25.65 -12.99
CA GLN A 199 22.48 -24.57 -12.58
C GLN A 199 21.70 -23.43 -11.92
N GLU A 200 22.35 -22.74 -10.99
CA GLU A 200 21.84 -21.52 -10.38
C GLU A 200 22.06 -20.34 -11.36
N GLU A 201 20.96 -19.72 -11.79
CA GLU A 201 20.95 -18.71 -12.83
C GLU A 201 20.08 -17.51 -12.41
N ARG A 202 20.46 -16.31 -12.87
CA ARG A 202 19.64 -15.11 -12.65
C ARG A 202 18.36 -15.20 -13.47
N THR A 203 17.23 -15.09 -12.81
CA THR A 203 15.92 -15.31 -13.43
C THR A 203 15.06 -14.06 -13.25
N TRP A 204 14.54 -13.52 -14.35
CA TRP A 204 13.56 -12.44 -14.31
C TRP A 204 12.27 -12.95 -13.64
N PRO A 205 11.81 -12.34 -12.54
CA PRO A 205 10.63 -12.81 -11.82
C PRO A 205 9.32 -12.23 -12.36
N GLY A 206 9.38 -11.14 -13.13
CA GLY A 206 8.21 -10.47 -13.69
C GLY A 206 7.73 -11.07 -15.00
N ASP A 207 6.72 -10.42 -15.56
CA ASP A 207 6.11 -10.85 -16.81
C ASP A 207 6.97 -10.46 -18.02
N TRP A 208 6.80 -11.22 -19.10
CA TRP A 208 7.36 -10.90 -20.41
C TRP A 208 6.29 -10.26 -21.28
N ALA A 209 6.71 -9.42 -22.22
CA ALA A 209 5.83 -8.90 -23.25
C ALA A 209 5.17 -10.05 -24.03
N VAL A 210 3.93 -9.84 -24.45
CA VAL A 210 3.17 -10.85 -25.19
C VAL A 210 3.13 -10.56 -26.69
N VAL A 211 2.81 -11.58 -27.48
CA VAL A 211 2.51 -11.39 -28.91
C VAL A 211 1.19 -10.62 -29.06
N THR A 212 1.27 -9.42 -29.63
CA THR A 212 0.13 -8.50 -29.77
C THR A 212 -0.61 -8.59 -31.10
N ASP A 213 -0.06 -9.29 -32.10
CA ASP A 213 -0.76 -9.53 -33.37
C ASP A 213 -1.90 -10.52 -33.16
N GLN A 214 -3.14 -10.01 -33.20
CA GLN A 214 -4.38 -10.79 -33.04
C GLN A 214 -4.56 -11.89 -34.09
N ASN A 215 -3.87 -11.81 -35.24
CA ASN A 215 -3.92 -12.84 -36.28
C ASN A 215 -2.90 -13.97 -36.06
N SER A 216 -1.98 -13.81 -35.11
CA SER A 216 -0.99 -14.82 -34.78
C SER A 216 -1.63 -15.98 -34.00
N PRO A 217 -1.30 -17.25 -34.30
CA PRO A 217 -1.70 -18.37 -33.44
C PRO A 217 -1.06 -18.32 -32.05
N GLU A 218 -0.06 -17.45 -31.87
CA GLU A 218 0.62 -17.21 -30.60
C GLU A 218 0.12 -15.95 -29.90
N TYR A 219 -0.96 -15.30 -30.37
CA TYR A 219 -1.53 -14.11 -29.72
C TYR A 219 -1.73 -14.31 -28.22
N GLY A 220 -1.30 -13.34 -27.42
CA GLY A 220 -1.36 -13.38 -25.96
C GLY A 220 -0.31 -14.25 -25.28
N LYS A 221 0.54 -14.98 -26.02
CA LYS A 221 1.62 -15.77 -25.40
C LYS A 221 2.83 -14.90 -25.07
N PRO A 222 3.52 -15.15 -23.94
CA PRO A 222 4.74 -14.44 -23.56
C PRO A 222 5.87 -14.62 -24.58
N ILE A 223 6.74 -13.61 -24.68
CA ILE A 223 7.96 -13.58 -25.51
C ILE A 223 9.17 -13.51 -24.55
N PRO A 224 9.71 -14.66 -24.10
CA PRO A 224 10.85 -14.68 -23.18
C PRO A 224 12.04 -13.86 -23.71
N GLY A 225 12.64 -13.05 -22.84
CA GLY A 225 13.73 -12.14 -23.20
C GLY A 225 13.27 -10.79 -23.76
N ARG A 226 11.96 -10.53 -23.89
CA ARG A 226 11.41 -9.23 -24.26
C ARG A 226 10.56 -8.64 -23.13
N HIS A 227 11.07 -7.60 -22.52
CA HIS A 227 10.37 -6.81 -21.50
C HIS A 227 9.21 -5.98 -22.09
N ILE A 228 8.26 -5.60 -21.24
CA ILE A 228 7.03 -4.88 -21.60
C ILE A 228 7.35 -3.42 -21.87
N GLY A 229 7.97 -2.74 -20.90
CA GLY A 229 8.43 -1.36 -20.97
C GLY A 229 9.89 -1.22 -21.41
N ASP A 230 10.35 0.03 -21.50
CA ASP A 230 11.79 0.34 -21.60
C ASP A 230 12.50 0.08 -20.25
N GLN A 231 11.74 0.11 -19.15
CA GLN A 231 12.11 -0.44 -17.85
C GLN A 231 10.87 -1.06 -17.20
N ASP A 232 11.07 -2.25 -16.63
CA ASP A 232 10.08 -2.99 -15.87
C ASP A 232 10.62 -3.25 -14.46
N ILE A 233 9.75 -3.16 -13.45
CA ILE A 233 10.06 -3.55 -12.07
C ILE A 233 8.99 -4.52 -11.59
N TYR A 234 9.41 -5.62 -10.97
CA TYR A 234 8.52 -6.62 -10.40
C TYR A 234 8.50 -6.57 -8.87
N MET A 235 7.31 -6.67 -8.28
CA MET A 235 7.13 -6.76 -6.83
C MET A 235 5.92 -7.61 -6.44
N GLU A 236 6.01 -8.21 -5.26
CA GLU A 236 4.89 -8.90 -4.61
C GLU A 236 4.78 -8.49 -3.14
N PHE A 237 3.55 -8.40 -2.67
CA PHE A 237 3.21 -8.15 -1.28
C PHE A 237 1.90 -8.85 -0.92
N ASP A 238 1.63 -9.02 0.36
CA ASP A 238 0.42 -9.67 0.85
C ASP A 238 -0.03 -9.09 2.20
N ASP A 239 -1.27 -9.39 2.57
CA ASP A 239 -1.95 -8.80 3.74
C ASP A 239 -1.74 -9.58 5.03
N ARG A 240 -0.80 -10.54 5.07
CA ARG A 240 -0.69 -11.55 6.14
C ARG A 240 -0.56 -10.94 7.54
N LEU A 241 -0.10 -9.69 7.62
CA LEU A 241 0.18 -8.95 8.83
C LEU A 241 -0.88 -7.87 9.14
N ALA A 242 -2.01 -7.84 8.43
CA ALA A 242 -3.11 -6.89 8.65
C ALA A 242 -3.80 -6.99 10.05
N ASN A 243 -3.32 -7.88 10.93
CA ASN A 243 -3.70 -7.94 12.35
C ASN A 243 -2.68 -7.24 13.27
N ARG A 244 -1.66 -6.57 12.70
CA ARG A 244 -0.63 -5.83 13.44
C ARG A 244 -1.03 -4.41 13.84
N ASP A 245 -2.27 -4.00 13.55
CA ASP A 245 -2.86 -2.74 14.01
C ASP A 245 -2.63 -2.54 15.52
N GLU A 246 -2.48 -1.29 15.94
CA GLU A 246 -2.39 -0.92 17.34
C GLU A 246 -3.62 -1.40 18.12
N ASP A 247 -4.80 -1.31 17.51
CA ASP A 247 -6.02 -1.90 18.02
C ASP A 247 -6.18 -3.36 17.56
N LYS A 248 -5.98 -4.29 18.49
CA LYS A 248 -6.09 -5.74 18.25
C LYS A 248 -7.52 -6.26 18.06
N THR A 249 -8.51 -5.38 18.03
CA THR A 249 -9.93 -5.73 17.86
C THR A 249 -10.50 -5.38 16.49
N GLN A 250 -9.71 -4.74 15.63
CA GLN A 250 -10.04 -4.43 14.24
C GLN A 250 -8.85 -4.79 13.33
N GLY A 251 -9.10 -4.81 12.01
CA GLY A 251 -8.10 -5.18 11.01
C GLY A 251 -7.77 -6.67 11.05
N TYR A 252 -7.92 -7.35 9.91
CA TYR A 252 -7.54 -8.75 9.84
C TYR A 252 -7.16 -9.19 8.42
N PRO A 253 -6.22 -10.15 8.27
CA PRO A 253 -5.83 -10.63 6.95
C PRO A 253 -7.00 -11.30 6.23
N LEU A 254 -7.18 -10.97 4.97
CA LEU A 254 -8.01 -11.67 3.99
C LEU A 254 -7.22 -12.78 3.27
N GLY A 255 -5.89 -12.83 3.41
CA GLY A 255 -5.07 -13.83 2.75
C GLY A 255 -4.95 -13.52 1.27
N LEU A 256 -4.82 -12.24 0.94
CA LEU A 256 -4.65 -11.75 -0.41
C LEU A 256 -3.16 -11.55 -0.67
N ARG A 257 -2.71 -12.01 -1.84
CA ARG A 257 -1.38 -11.69 -2.39
C ARG A 257 -1.56 -10.85 -3.65
N VAL A 258 -0.72 -9.84 -3.81
CA VAL A 258 -0.75 -8.95 -4.94
C VAL A 258 0.59 -9.05 -5.67
N LYS A 259 0.54 -9.26 -6.99
CA LYS A 259 1.70 -9.11 -7.86
C LYS A 259 1.56 -7.82 -8.65
N VAL A 260 2.67 -7.11 -8.80
CA VAL A 260 2.70 -5.87 -9.58
C VAL A 260 3.90 -5.89 -10.51
N ASN A 261 3.62 -5.60 -11.79
CA ASN A 261 4.64 -5.21 -12.74
C ASN A 261 4.47 -3.71 -13.03
N ALA A 262 5.47 -2.91 -12.66
CA ALA A 262 5.52 -1.50 -13.02
C ALA A 262 6.27 -1.34 -14.34
N HIS A 263 5.76 -0.51 -15.25
CA HIS A 263 6.34 -0.25 -16.57
C HIS A 263 6.51 1.25 -16.82
N SER A 264 7.66 1.64 -17.37
CA SER A 264 7.92 2.99 -17.86
C SER A 264 8.50 2.96 -19.27
N TYR A 265 8.30 4.07 -19.99
CA TYR A 265 8.65 4.21 -21.39
C TYR A 265 9.41 5.53 -21.59
N GLY A 266 10.50 5.49 -22.35
CA GLY A 266 11.20 6.70 -22.82
C GLY A 266 10.65 7.23 -24.14
N ARG A 267 9.40 6.91 -24.47
CA ARG A 267 8.73 7.30 -25.72
C ARG A 267 7.86 8.52 -25.47
N SER A 268 7.88 9.49 -26.37
CA SER A 268 7.20 10.78 -26.19
C SER A 268 5.69 10.74 -25.99
N TYR A 269 5.02 9.62 -26.25
CA TYR A 269 3.58 9.46 -26.03
C TYR A 269 3.24 8.79 -24.68
N ALA A 270 4.26 8.36 -23.92
CA ALA A 270 4.11 7.61 -22.68
C ALA A 270 5.19 7.96 -21.62
N GLU A 271 6.05 8.94 -21.89
CA GLU A 271 7.17 9.30 -21.02
C GLU A 271 6.72 10.01 -19.74
N ASP A 272 5.50 10.53 -19.71
CA ASP A 272 4.85 11.18 -18.58
C ASP A 272 3.85 10.27 -17.86
N ILE A 273 3.87 8.95 -18.12
CA ILE A 273 2.90 7.98 -17.57
C ILE A 273 3.62 6.82 -16.87
N ALA A 274 3.11 6.47 -15.69
CA ALA A 274 3.45 5.24 -14.98
C ALA A 274 2.37 4.18 -15.23
N PHE A 275 2.78 2.98 -15.67
CA PHE A 275 1.85 1.86 -15.84
C PHE A 275 2.09 0.81 -14.77
N PHE A 276 1.00 0.31 -14.16
CA PHE A 276 1.06 -0.78 -13.20
C PHE A 276 0.09 -1.87 -13.63
N THR A 277 0.61 -3.06 -13.90
CA THR A 277 -0.19 -4.27 -14.09
C THR A 277 -0.33 -4.96 -12.73
N VAL A 278 -1.55 -5.02 -12.19
CA VAL A 278 -1.82 -5.53 -10.84
C VAL A 278 -2.65 -6.81 -10.92
N GLU A 279 -2.15 -7.89 -10.31
CA GLU A 279 -2.88 -9.15 -10.14
C GLU A 279 -3.16 -9.38 -8.64
N VAL A 280 -4.43 -9.47 -8.26
CA VAL A 280 -4.85 -9.80 -6.88
C VAL A 280 -5.24 -11.27 -6.82
N ILE A 281 -4.63 -12.00 -5.89
CA ILE A 281 -4.74 -13.45 -5.77
C ILE A 281 -5.28 -13.81 -4.39
N ASN A 282 -6.39 -14.53 -4.36
CA ASN A 282 -6.92 -15.11 -3.13
C ASN A 282 -6.10 -16.34 -2.70
N GLU A 283 -5.32 -16.20 -1.65
CA GLU A 283 -4.53 -17.26 -1.02
C GLU A 283 -5.00 -17.59 0.40
N SER A 284 -6.25 -17.27 0.75
CA SER A 284 -6.84 -17.63 2.05
C SER A 284 -6.81 -19.15 2.34
N TRP A 285 -6.62 -19.99 1.32
CA TRP A 285 -6.37 -21.43 1.42
C TRP A 285 -5.02 -21.81 2.05
N ARG A 286 -4.08 -20.87 2.15
CA ARG A 286 -2.84 -21.02 2.94
C ARG A 286 -3.10 -20.96 4.43
N GLY A 287 -4.23 -20.35 4.83
CA GLY A 287 -4.63 -20.15 6.21
C GLY A 287 -3.94 -18.97 6.90
N PHE A 288 -4.44 -18.63 8.08
CA PHE A 288 -4.05 -17.46 8.85
C PHE A 288 -3.18 -17.85 10.03
N PRO A 289 -1.92 -17.39 10.11
CA PRO A 289 -1.05 -17.67 11.24
C PRO A 289 -1.58 -17.01 12.53
N LEU A 290 -1.63 -17.75 13.63
CA LEU A 290 -2.08 -17.25 14.93
C LEU A 290 -1.09 -17.62 16.05
N ASP A 291 -0.93 -16.71 17.01
CA ASP A 291 -0.36 -16.99 18.33
C ASP A 291 -1.50 -17.31 19.31
N THR A 292 -1.54 -18.56 19.77
CA THR A 292 -2.50 -19.03 20.78
C THR A 292 -1.85 -19.26 22.15
N SER A 293 -0.55 -19.02 22.28
CA SER A 293 0.24 -19.13 23.52
C SER A 293 0.38 -17.80 24.26
N GLY A 294 0.38 -16.68 23.53
CA GLY A 294 0.63 -15.33 24.06
C GLY A 294 2.11 -15.00 24.24
N ASP A 295 2.99 -15.78 23.63
CA ASP A 295 4.44 -15.59 23.68
C ASP A 295 4.99 -14.73 22.52
N GLY A 296 4.10 -14.25 21.65
CA GLY A 296 4.45 -13.49 20.45
C GLY A 296 4.90 -14.36 19.29
N GLU A 297 4.84 -15.69 19.43
CA GLU A 297 5.21 -16.62 18.36
C GLU A 297 3.98 -17.31 17.75
N ILE A 298 3.89 -17.26 16.42
CA ILE A 298 2.92 -18.07 15.69
C ILE A 298 3.19 -19.54 15.99
N ASN A 299 2.17 -20.25 16.47
CA ASN A 299 2.24 -21.67 16.81
C ASN A 299 1.22 -22.52 16.03
N VAL A 300 0.15 -21.92 15.51
CA VAL A 300 -0.86 -22.59 14.67
C VAL A 300 -1.21 -21.78 13.41
N VAL A 301 -1.80 -22.46 12.43
CA VAL A 301 -2.39 -21.83 11.24
C VAL A 301 -3.87 -22.19 11.19
N MET A 302 -4.74 -21.18 11.17
CA MET A 302 -6.18 -21.35 11.02
C MET A 302 -6.55 -21.43 9.54
N LEU A 303 -7.07 -22.58 9.10
CA LEU A 303 -7.50 -22.82 7.73
C LEU A 303 -9.03 -22.77 7.64
N PRO A 304 -9.62 -21.79 6.93
CA PRO A 304 -11.04 -21.84 6.60
C PRO A 304 -11.30 -22.89 5.52
N ILE A 305 -12.40 -23.63 5.66
CA ILE A 305 -12.90 -24.57 4.66
C ILE A 305 -14.37 -24.27 4.43
N MET A 306 -14.71 -23.74 3.26
CA MET A 306 -16.10 -23.49 2.88
C MET A 306 -16.83 -24.84 2.71
N GLU A 307 -17.94 -24.99 3.42
CA GLU A 307 -18.88 -26.12 3.28
C GLU A 307 -20.13 -25.72 2.48
N GLY A 308 -20.30 -24.42 2.24
CA GLY A 308 -21.30 -23.80 1.38
C GLY A 308 -21.05 -22.28 1.34
N PRO A 309 -21.88 -21.50 0.62
CA PRO A 309 -21.69 -20.05 0.47
C PRO A 309 -21.60 -19.29 1.80
N ASP A 310 -22.34 -19.79 2.81
CA ASP A 310 -22.50 -19.11 4.10
C ASP A 310 -21.99 -19.94 5.29
N SER A 311 -21.32 -21.06 5.02
CA SER A 311 -20.88 -22.00 6.06
C SER A 311 -19.40 -22.28 5.90
N VAL A 312 -18.64 -21.97 6.95
CA VAL A 312 -17.21 -22.27 7.05
C VAL A 312 -16.94 -23.16 8.24
N ARG A 313 -16.06 -24.13 8.05
CA ARG A 313 -15.45 -24.89 9.11
C ARG A 313 -13.98 -24.52 9.21
N TYR A 314 -13.49 -24.29 10.42
CA TYR A 314 -12.07 -24.00 10.65
C TYR A 314 -11.31 -25.26 11.05
N GLU A 315 -10.14 -25.47 10.44
CA GLU A 315 -9.15 -26.45 10.87
C GLU A 315 -7.90 -25.74 11.38
N PHE A 316 -7.33 -26.22 12.48
CA PHE A 316 -6.07 -25.69 12.99
C PHE A 316 -4.92 -26.63 12.61
N LYS A 317 -3.99 -26.10 11.83
CA LYS A 317 -2.77 -26.78 11.38
C LYS A 317 -1.57 -26.34 12.21
N SER A 318 -0.48 -27.10 12.11
CA SER A 318 0.80 -26.70 12.70
C SER A 318 1.37 -25.46 11.98
N ARG A 319 2.20 -24.67 12.68
CA ARG A 319 2.91 -23.48 12.16
C ARG A 319 3.53 -23.66 10.76
N GLY A 320 4.01 -24.86 10.41
CA GLY A 320 4.68 -25.14 9.14
C GLY A 320 3.76 -25.40 7.95
N TYR A 321 2.43 -25.35 8.13
CA TYR A 321 1.48 -25.52 7.03
C TYR A 321 1.59 -24.36 6.03
N ARG A 322 1.67 -24.69 4.73
CA ARG A 322 1.81 -23.71 3.64
C ARG A 322 0.61 -23.70 2.68
N GLY A 323 -0.49 -24.35 3.06
CA GLY A 323 -1.65 -24.52 2.18
C GLY A 323 -1.54 -25.70 1.22
N ILE A 324 -2.67 -26.10 0.66
CA ILE A 324 -2.75 -26.89 -0.57
C ILE A 324 -3.74 -26.13 -1.47
N PRO A 325 -3.36 -25.77 -2.71
CA PRO A 325 -4.27 -25.11 -3.64
C PRO A 325 -5.62 -25.85 -3.72
N ASP A 326 -6.70 -25.09 -3.79
CA ASP A 326 -8.09 -25.59 -3.86
C ASP A 326 -8.56 -26.42 -2.65
N LYS A 327 -7.81 -26.43 -1.54
CA LYS A 327 -8.21 -27.11 -0.29
C LYS A 327 -8.33 -26.11 0.86
N GLY A 328 -9.45 -25.41 0.87
CA GLY A 328 -9.79 -24.38 1.84
C GLY A 328 -9.80 -22.99 1.21
N GLY A 329 -9.82 -21.98 2.05
CA GLY A 329 -9.96 -20.58 1.65
C GLY A 329 -11.41 -20.12 1.69
N PHE A 330 -11.58 -18.80 1.69
CA PHE A 330 -12.86 -18.14 1.58
C PHE A 330 -13.22 -17.89 0.11
N ASP A 331 -14.51 -17.86 -0.17
CA ASP A 331 -15.08 -17.43 -1.45
C ASP A 331 -15.63 -16.01 -1.28
N TYR A 332 -14.75 -15.02 -1.43
CA TYR A 332 -15.09 -13.61 -1.20
C TYR A 332 -16.13 -13.13 -2.21
N THR A 333 -17.12 -12.39 -1.71
CA THR A 333 -18.11 -11.68 -2.51
C THR A 333 -18.19 -10.23 -2.04
N GLU A 334 -18.56 -9.32 -2.95
CA GLU A 334 -18.65 -7.87 -2.67
C GLU A 334 -17.32 -7.26 -2.17
N LEU A 335 -16.19 -7.73 -2.72
CA LEU A 335 -14.87 -7.14 -2.46
C LEU A 335 -14.76 -5.84 -3.26
N PHE A 336 -14.39 -4.75 -2.59
CA PHE A 336 -14.08 -3.47 -3.23
C PHE A 336 -12.58 -3.29 -3.34
N GLY A 337 -12.12 -2.71 -4.45
CA GLY A 337 -10.71 -2.41 -4.67
C GLY A 337 -10.51 -1.08 -5.36
N GLY A 338 -9.43 -0.40 -5.02
CA GLY A 338 -9.11 0.91 -5.57
C GLY A 338 -7.74 1.39 -5.13
N PHE A 339 -7.50 2.68 -5.30
CA PHE A 339 -6.25 3.31 -4.92
C PHE A 339 -6.52 4.51 -4.04
N TYR A 340 -5.72 4.66 -2.99
CA TYR A 340 -5.50 5.97 -2.40
C TYR A 340 -4.60 6.77 -3.34
N PHE A 341 -5.02 7.98 -3.70
CA PHE A 341 -4.32 8.85 -4.64
C PHE A 341 -4.21 10.25 -4.04
N ASP A 342 -3.01 10.59 -3.59
CA ASP A 342 -2.71 11.87 -2.95
C ASP A 342 -1.71 12.64 -3.78
N VAL A 343 -2.03 13.90 -4.03
CA VAL A 343 -1.29 14.81 -4.89
C VAL A 343 -1.14 16.11 -4.13
N ASP A 344 0.10 16.49 -3.96
CA ASP A 344 0.47 17.87 -3.64
C ASP A 344 0.86 18.50 -4.98
N SER A 345 0.02 19.36 -5.59
CA SER A 345 0.23 19.86 -6.95
C SER A 345 1.41 20.86 -7.01
N TYR A 346 2.63 20.34 -6.86
CA TYR A 346 3.89 20.95 -6.43
C TYR A 346 4.17 20.84 -4.91
N SER A 347 4.89 19.79 -4.52
CA SER A 347 5.37 19.60 -3.14
C SER A 347 6.84 19.98 -2.92
N ARG A 348 7.72 19.52 -3.82
CA ARG A 348 9.19 19.63 -3.71
C ARG A 348 9.81 19.85 -5.06
N LYS A 349 11.03 20.39 -5.05
CA LYS A 349 11.92 20.36 -6.22
C LYS A 349 12.56 18.98 -6.37
N ALA A 350 13.17 18.74 -7.53
CA ALA A 350 13.93 17.52 -7.82
C ALA A 350 15.05 17.21 -6.82
N ASP A 351 15.64 18.24 -6.20
CA ASP A 351 16.69 18.10 -5.19
C ASP A 351 16.14 17.79 -3.78
N GLY A 352 14.83 17.53 -3.66
CA GLY A 352 14.14 17.26 -2.41
C GLY A 352 13.88 18.50 -1.55
N SER A 353 14.29 19.70 -1.98
CA SER A 353 14.01 20.91 -1.22
C SER A 353 12.52 21.24 -1.25
N TYR A 354 11.94 21.38 -0.05
CA TYR A 354 10.62 21.98 0.12
C TYR A 354 10.72 23.46 -0.22
N ALA A 355 10.05 23.85 -1.30
CA ALA A 355 9.94 25.23 -1.70
C ALA A 355 8.48 25.47 -2.09
N GLY A 356 7.85 26.50 -1.53
CA GLY A 356 6.68 27.12 -2.15
C GLY A 356 5.40 26.29 -2.32
N ARG A 357 5.17 25.26 -1.51
CA ARG A 357 3.89 24.52 -1.52
C ARG A 357 2.73 25.41 -1.07
N THR A 358 1.69 25.51 -1.88
CA THR A 358 0.36 25.98 -1.50
C THR A 358 -0.65 24.99 -2.07
N ASN A 359 -1.27 24.20 -1.20
CA ASN A 359 -2.30 23.24 -1.59
C ASN A 359 -3.71 23.70 -1.16
N ASP A 360 -3.84 24.95 -0.70
CA ASP A 360 -5.10 25.50 -0.20
C ASP A 360 -6.16 25.61 -1.32
N ASP A 361 -5.72 25.66 -2.57
CA ASP A 361 -6.54 25.76 -3.78
C ASP A 361 -6.31 24.61 -4.77
N ASP A 362 -5.72 23.50 -4.32
CA ASP A 362 -5.69 22.27 -5.09
C ASP A 362 -7.12 21.74 -5.27
N MET A 363 -7.47 21.38 -6.50
CA MET A 363 -8.78 20.92 -6.91
C MET A 363 -8.72 19.49 -7.39
N MET A 364 -9.85 18.77 -7.24
CA MET A 364 -9.99 17.39 -7.68
C MET A 364 -11.26 17.25 -8.52
N ALA A 365 -11.21 16.40 -9.53
CA ALA A 365 -12.37 16.05 -10.34
C ALA A 365 -12.25 14.63 -10.89
N PHE A 366 -13.41 14.04 -11.19
CA PHE A 366 -13.53 12.79 -11.90
C PHE A 366 -14.20 13.05 -13.25
N ASP A 367 -13.54 12.64 -14.34
CA ASP A 367 -14.10 12.69 -15.68
C ASP A 367 -14.63 11.31 -16.08
N THR A 368 -15.95 11.18 -16.07
CA THR A 368 -16.66 9.95 -16.46
C THR A 368 -16.51 9.59 -17.94
N THR A 369 -16.16 10.56 -18.80
CA THR A 369 -15.95 10.31 -20.24
C THR A 369 -14.66 9.53 -20.47
N TYR A 370 -13.63 9.81 -19.66
CA TYR A 370 -12.32 9.17 -19.77
C TYR A 370 -12.03 8.18 -18.66
N ASP A 371 -12.94 8.01 -17.71
CA ASP A 371 -12.75 7.13 -16.54
C ASP A 371 -11.45 7.48 -15.79
N MET A 372 -11.31 8.77 -15.45
CA MET A 372 -10.06 9.33 -14.94
C MET A 372 -10.29 10.32 -13.80
N GLY A 373 -9.68 10.07 -12.64
CA GLY A 373 -9.62 11.01 -11.53
C GLY A 373 -8.36 11.87 -11.64
N PHE A 374 -8.46 13.18 -11.42
CA PHE A 374 -7.33 14.09 -11.52
C PHE A 374 -7.34 15.19 -10.47
N ILE A 375 -6.14 15.60 -10.07
CA ILE A 375 -5.85 16.62 -9.08
C ILE A 375 -4.90 17.64 -9.69
N TRP A 376 -5.17 18.93 -9.45
CA TRP A 376 -4.38 20.03 -10.01
C TRP A 376 -4.43 21.29 -9.14
N ASP A 377 -3.46 22.17 -9.33
CA ASP A 377 -3.42 23.52 -8.76
C ASP A 377 -4.36 24.45 -9.56
N TRP A 378 -5.37 25.03 -8.91
CA TRP A 378 -6.45 25.75 -9.58
C TRP A 378 -6.00 26.99 -10.36
N ASP A 379 -5.09 27.78 -9.79
CA ASP A 379 -4.66 29.06 -10.36
C ASP A 379 -3.32 28.99 -11.12
N ASP A 380 -2.75 27.78 -11.23
CA ASP A 380 -1.43 27.48 -11.80
C ASP A 380 -0.31 28.29 -11.13
N ASN A 381 -0.40 28.48 -9.81
CA ASN A 381 0.52 29.34 -9.07
C ASN A 381 0.76 28.90 -7.62
N SER A 382 1.52 27.81 -7.46
CA SER A 382 2.06 27.44 -6.15
C SER A 382 3.34 28.22 -5.81
N SER A 383 3.19 29.32 -5.05
CA SER A 383 4.26 30.23 -4.61
C SER A 383 5.19 30.73 -5.73
N GLY A 384 4.64 31.05 -6.90
CA GLY A 384 5.37 31.57 -8.05
C GLY A 384 5.94 30.49 -8.99
N ALA A 385 5.67 29.21 -8.72
CA ALA A 385 5.81 28.16 -9.72
C ALA A 385 4.58 28.19 -10.65
N HIS A 386 4.78 28.04 -11.97
CA HIS A 386 3.74 28.11 -13.00
C HIS A 386 3.97 27.04 -14.06
N ASN A 387 2.94 26.73 -14.86
CA ASN A 387 2.89 25.60 -15.79
C ASN A 387 3.01 24.26 -15.06
N LEU A 388 2.29 24.13 -13.95
CA LEU A 388 2.21 22.95 -13.11
C LEU A 388 1.47 21.82 -13.84
N ALA A 389 1.84 20.59 -13.52
CA ALA A 389 1.22 19.41 -14.11
C ALA A 389 -0.11 19.07 -13.43
N TYR A 390 -1.01 18.48 -14.21
CA TYR A 390 -2.18 17.78 -13.69
C TYR A 390 -1.73 16.35 -13.38
N SER A 391 -2.04 15.88 -12.17
CA SER A 391 -1.79 14.49 -11.79
C SER A 391 -3.08 13.71 -11.94
N ALA A 392 -3.03 12.57 -12.62
CA ALA A 392 -4.22 11.77 -12.91
C ALA A 392 -3.99 10.29 -12.65
N VAL A 393 -5.08 9.59 -12.32
CA VAL A 393 -5.14 8.14 -12.16
C VAL A 393 -6.28 7.58 -13.01
N LYS A 394 -6.03 6.42 -13.62
CA LYS A 394 -6.99 5.71 -14.47
C LYS A 394 -6.79 4.20 -14.34
N LEU A 395 -7.90 3.45 -14.38
CA LEU A 395 -7.88 2.01 -14.57
C LEU A 395 -7.99 1.71 -16.07
N LEU A 396 -6.97 1.05 -16.64
CA LEU A 396 -6.94 0.72 -18.07
C LEU A 396 -7.65 -0.60 -18.36
N ASP A 397 -7.35 -1.61 -17.54
CA ASP A 397 -7.96 -2.93 -17.58
C ASP A 397 -8.52 -3.23 -16.18
N THR A 398 -9.77 -3.68 -16.15
CA THR A 398 -10.48 -4.08 -14.93
C THR A 398 -11.18 -5.42 -15.16
N PRO A 399 -11.54 -6.15 -14.10
CA PRO A 399 -12.44 -7.28 -14.22
C PRO A 399 -13.75 -6.87 -14.94
N PRO A 400 -14.42 -7.82 -15.61
CA PRO A 400 -15.73 -7.56 -16.18
C PRO A 400 -16.75 -7.30 -15.04
N ALA A 401 -17.69 -6.40 -15.29
CA ALA A 401 -18.76 -6.08 -14.36
C ALA A 401 -19.58 -7.34 -14.04
N PRO A 402 -19.79 -7.67 -12.75
CA PRO A 402 -20.49 -8.88 -12.35
C PRO A 402 -22.01 -8.81 -12.62
N TYR A 403 -22.57 -7.60 -12.70
CA TYR A 403 -23.98 -7.28 -12.95
C TYR A 403 -24.08 -5.86 -13.54
N ASP A 404 -25.29 -5.46 -13.99
CA ASP A 404 -25.56 -4.11 -14.49
C ASP A 404 -25.44 -3.08 -13.35
N LEU A 405 -24.71 -1.99 -13.60
CA LEU A 405 -24.41 -0.94 -12.63
C LEU A 405 -24.96 0.40 -13.13
N ASP A 406 -25.70 1.07 -12.25
CA ASP A 406 -26.16 2.46 -12.37
C ASP A 406 -25.35 3.25 -11.34
N LEU A 407 -24.31 3.94 -11.80
CA LEU A 407 -23.30 4.60 -10.96
C LEU A 407 -23.80 5.96 -10.46
N ASP A 408 -24.62 6.66 -11.25
CA ASP A 408 -25.13 7.99 -10.89
C ASP A 408 -26.55 7.97 -10.28
N GLY A 409 -27.20 6.82 -10.29
CA GLY A 409 -28.51 6.59 -9.70
C GLY A 409 -29.67 7.21 -10.49
N ASP A 410 -29.48 7.50 -11.78
CA ASP A 410 -30.53 8.08 -12.64
C ASP A 410 -31.56 7.06 -13.14
N GLY A 411 -31.34 5.77 -12.87
CA GLY A 411 -32.17 4.64 -13.28
C GLY A 411 -31.80 4.06 -14.64
N ILE A 412 -30.71 4.52 -15.27
CA ILE A 412 -30.10 3.99 -16.49
C ILE A 412 -28.78 3.31 -16.09
N TYR A 413 -28.53 2.11 -16.61
CA TYR A 413 -27.27 1.44 -16.37
C TYR A 413 -26.14 2.09 -17.19
N ASP A 414 -25.07 2.48 -16.51
CA ASP A 414 -23.84 3.02 -17.10
C ASP A 414 -22.93 1.90 -17.61
N ILE A 415 -22.89 0.77 -16.88
CA ILE A 415 -22.05 -0.38 -17.18
C ILE A 415 -22.91 -1.63 -17.19
N HIS A 416 -22.89 -2.36 -18.30
CA HIS A 416 -23.60 -3.62 -18.41
C HIS A 416 -22.77 -4.80 -17.93
N GLN A 417 -23.44 -5.85 -17.44
CA GLN A 417 -22.80 -7.10 -17.06
C GLN A 417 -21.87 -7.62 -18.17
N GLY A 418 -20.62 -7.89 -17.84
CA GLY A 418 -19.60 -8.37 -18.77
C GLY A 418 -18.76 -7.28 -19.46
N GLU A 419 -19.14 -6.01 -19.37
CA GLU A 419 -18.31 -4.88 -19.80
C GLU A 419 -17.17 -4.62 -18.79
N PRO A 420 -16.05 -3.97 -19.18
CA PRO A 420 -15.03 -3.58 -18.23
C PRO A 420 -15.62 -2.71 -17.10
N LEU A 421 -15.36 -3.10 -15.85
CA LEU A 421 -15.89 -2.41 -14.66
C LEU A 421 -15.43 -0.95 -14.51
N GLY A 422 -14.22 -0.58 -14.95
CA GLY A 422 -13.70 0.79 -14.84
C GLY A 422 -13.59 1.31 -13.40
N LEU A 423 -13.46 2.63 -13.24
CA LEU A 423 -13.60 3.30 -11.96
C LEU A 423 -15.09 3.48 -11.64
N THR A 424 -15.57 2.77 -10.63
CA THR A 424 -17.00 2.80 -10.26
C THR A 424 -17.38 3.95 -9.34
N ASP A 425 -16.43 4.53 -8.62
CA ASP A 425 -16.68 5.67 -7.72
C ASP A 425 -15.40 6.48 -7.46
N TRP A 426 -15.57 7.74 -7.03
CA TRP A 426 -14.51 8.64 -6.61
C TRP A 426 -14.89 9.40 -5.34
N HIS A 427 -14.12 9.19 -4.27
CA HIS A 427 -14.31 9.88 -3.01
C HIS A 427 -13.07 10.68 -2.62
N TRP A 428 -13.30 11.81 -1.99
CA TRP A 428 -12.27 12.61 -1.36
C TRP A 428 -12.67 12.89 0.09
N PHE A 429 -11.65 13.01 0.94
CA PHE A 429 -11.83 13.43 2.32
C PHE A 429 -10.68 14.37 2.70
N ASP A 430 -10.98 15.25 3.64
CA ASP A 430 -9.97 16.08 4.28
C ASP A 430 -8.98 15.19 5.04
N TRP A 431 -7.68 15.36 4.77
CA TRP A 431 -6.58 14.67 5.43
C TRP A 431 -6.71 14.67 6.96
N TYR A 432 -7.09 15.81 7.54
CA TYR A 432 -7.22 15.96 8.99
C TYR A 432 -8.42 15.21 9.57
N LYS A 433 -9.33 14.72 8.72
CA LYS A 433 -10.56 14.01 9.11
C LYS A 433 -10.63 12.60 8.53
N ARG A 434 -9.51 12.08 8.03
CA ARG A 434 -9.39 10.75 7.39
C ARG A 434 -9.90 9.62 8.29
N PRO A 435 -10.30 8.46 7.74
CA PRO A 435 -10.97 7.38 8.49
C PRO A 435 -10.26 6.88 9.75
N GLY A 436 -8.94 6.94 9.81
CA GLY A 436 -8.17 6.47 10.96
C GLY A 436 -8.27 7.37 12.21
N VAL A 437 -8.67 8.64 12.09
CA VAL A 437 -8.54 9.60 13.20
C VAL A 437 -9.71 9.56 14.18
N VAL A 438 -9.39 9.58 15.47
CA VAL A 438 -10.39 9.68 16.55
C VAL A 438 -11.01 11.09 16.65
N LYS A 439 -10.33 12.11 16.12
CA LYS A 439 -10.78 13.51 16.06
C LYS A 439 -10.05 14.24 14.94
N ALA A 440 -10.56 15.40 14.52
CA ALA A 440 -9.90 16.20 13.50
C ALA A 440 -8.49 16.65 13.96
N GLU A 441 -7.49 16.38 13.11
CA GLU A 441 -6.09 16.74 13.34
C GLU A 441 -5.78 18.19 12.99
N THR A 442 -4.56 18.66 13.29
CA THR A 442 -4.10 20.01 12.91
C THR A 442 -2.62 19.99 12.50
N ASN A 443 -2.16 21.06 11.86
CA ASN A 443 -0.74 21.31 11.57
C ASN A 443 0.19 21.43 12.81
N THR A 444 -0.35 21.39 14.03
CA THR A 444 0.39 21.66 15.28
C THR A 444 0.33 20.55 16.32
N SER A 445 -0.42 19.49 16.05
CA SER A 445 -0.30 18.25 16.81
C SER A 445 1.12 17.71 16.57
N GLY A 446 1.79 17.15 17.57
CA GLY A 446 3.20 16.72 17.46
C GLY A 446 3.54 15.50 18.32
N SER A 447 2.54 14.81 18.87
CA SER A 447 2.72 13.63 19.72
C SER A 447 1.41 12.84 19.87
N CYS A 448 1.45 11.61 20.41
CA CYS A 448 0.24 10.90 20.84
C CYS A 448 -0.58 11.65 21.90
N GLY A 449 0.00 12.62 22.61
CA GLY A 449 -0.76 13.55 23.47
C GLY A 449 -1.59 14.58 22.70
N SER A 450 -1.55 14.55 21.37
CA SER A 450 -2.27 15.41 20.44
C SER A 450 -3.07 14.64 19.37
N ASP A 451 -3.29 13.33 19.58
CA ASP A 451 -4.28 12.50 18.87
C ASP A 451 -4.06 12.34 17.34
N PHE A 452 -2.83 12.07 16.90
CA PHE A 452 -2.57 11.61 15.54
C PHE A 452 -2.85 10.12 15.40
N ALA A 453 -3.76 9.71 14.53
CA ALA A 453 -3.91 8.29 14.24
C ALA A 453 -2.88 7.83 13.22
N GLY A 454 -2.29 6.66 13.47
CA GLY A 454 -1.23 6.05 12.65
C GLY A 454 0.17 6.17 13.24
N ASP A 455 0.39 7.04 14.23
CA ASP A 455 1.66 7.15 14.96
C ASP A 455 1.79 6.05 16.03
N ALA A 456 3.03 5.74 16.43
CA ALA A 456 3.29 4.62 17.33
C ALA A 456 2.75 4.87 18.76
N GLY A 457 1.81 4.06 19.20
CA GLY A 457 1.20 4.18 20.53
C GLY A 457 0.05 5.19 20.57
N CYS A 458 -0.50 5.54 19.41
CA CYS A 458 -1.63 6.42 19.26
C CYS A 458 -2.87 5.60 18.79
N PRO A 459 -3.94 5.53 19.60
CA PRO A 459 -5.12 4.76 19.22
C PRO A 459 -5.81 5.36 17.99
N GLY A 460 -6.15 4.49 17.02
CA GLY A 460 -7.00 4.84 15.88
C GLY A 460 -8.49 4.79 16.22
N ALA A 461 -9.33 5.24 15.28
CA ALA A 461 -10.79 5.06 15.36
C ALA A 461 -11.14 3.56 15.43
N VAL A 462 -11.99 3.18 16.39
CA VAL A 462 -12.41 1.77 16.62
C VAL A 462 -13.18 1.15 15.46
N ASP A 463 -13.64 1.98 14.53
CA ASP A 463 -14.39 1.62 13.34
C ASP A 463 -13.71 2.11 12.05
N LYS A 464 -12.38 2.35 12.08
CA LYS A 464 -11.55 2.71 10.92
C LYS A 464 -11.89 1.83 9.73
N GLU A 465 -11.85 0.51 9.92
CA GLU A 465 -12.14 -0.49 8.90
C GLU A 465 -13.52 -0.32 8.25
N ALA A 466 -14.54 -0.01 9.06
CA ALA A 466 -15.90 0.15 8.59
C ALA A 466 -16.12 1.47 7.86
N ILE A 467 -15.50 2.57 8.33
CA ILE A 467 -15.50 3.86 7.62
C ILE A 467 -14.78 3.72 6.27
N MET A 468 -13.61 3.09 6.24
CA MET A 468 -12.85 2.86 5.01
C MET A 468 -13.63 2.00 4.02
N TYR A 469 -14.23 0.90 4.48
CA TYR A 469 -15.05 0.06 3.62
C TYR A 469 -16.27 0.82 3.09
N ALA A 470 -16.94 1.61 3.94
CA ALA A 470 -18.09 2.40 3.51
C ALA A 470 -17.72 3.45 2.46
N LEU A 471 -16.55 4.10 2.59
CA LEU A 471 -16.02 4.96 1.54
C LEU A 471 -15.76 4.17 0.27
N MET A 472 -15.06 3.03 0.34
CA MET A 472 -14.78 2.22 -0.87
C MET A 472 -16.05 1.70 -1.56
N ALA A 473 -17.11 1.45 -0.79
CA ALA A 473 -18.38 0.92 -1.28
C ALA A 473 -19.40 2.00 -1.68
N GLY A 474 -19.04 3.30 -1.61
CA GLY A 474 -19.97 4.40 -1.89
C GLY A 474 -21.10 4.56 -0.84
N ASP A 475 -21.01 3.90 0.31
CA ASP A 475 -22.02 3.98 1.38
C ASP A 475 -21.88 5.28 2.20
N THR A 476 -22.42 6.36 1.65
CA THR A 476 -22.49 7.66 2.33
C THR A 476 -23.47 7.68 3.51
N SER A 477 -24.30 6.65 3.71
CA SER A 477 -25.21 6.55 4.84
C SER A 477 -24.48 6.22 6.14
N TYR A 478 -23.38 5.46 6.05
CA TYR A 478 -22.51 5.14 7.17
C TYR A 478 -21.94 6.42 7.81
N LEU A 479 -21.57 7.41 6.99
CA LEU A 479 -21.07 8.72 7.44
C LEU A 479 -22.11 9.56 8.19
N ARG A 480 -23.40 9.20 8.11
CA ARG A 480 -24.52 9.92 8.75
C ARG A 480 -25.02 9.24 10.03
N GLN A 481 -24.46 8.11 10.41
CA GLN A 481 -24.88 7.41 11.63
C GLN A 481 -24.43 8.19 12.87
N ALA A 482 -25.33 8.34 13.85
CA ALA A 482 -24.99 8.86 15.16
C ALA A 482 -24.28 7.75 15.95
N PHE A 483 -22.96 7.75 15.91
CA PHE A 483 -22.16 6.79 16.66
C PHE A 483 -22.21 7.18 18.15
N TYR A 484 -22.73 6.28 18.98
CA TYR A 484 -22.80 6.51 20.43
C TYR A 484 -21.39 6.71 20.99
N GLY A 485 -21.04 7.94 21.34
CA GLY A 485 -19.70 8.34 21.80
C GLY A 485 -18.96 9.35 20.91
N TRP A 486 -19.58 9.81 19.82
CA TRP A 486 -19.03 10.73 18.81
C TRP A 486 -19.53 12.18 18.92
N ASP A 487 -19.68 12.73 20.12
CA ASP A 487 -20.14 14.13 20.30
C ASP A 487 -19.05 15.19 19.98
N TRP A 488 -18.29 15.04 18.87
CA TRP A 488 -17.47 16.12 18.29
C TRP A 488 -17.30 15.94 16.76
N ARG A 489 -18.40 16.10 16.01
CA ARG A 489 -18.41 16.64 14.64
C ARG A 489 -19.62 17.57 14.47
N ASP A 490 -19.58 18.66 15.24
CA ASP A 490 -20.02 20.03 14.90
C ASP A 490 -18.98 21.00 15.49
#